data_AF-A0A9P6AYU3-F1
#
_entry.id   AF-A0A9P6AYU3-F1
#
_cell.length_a   1.000
_cell.length_b   1.000
_cell.length_c   1.000
_cell.angle_alpha   90.00
_cell.angle_beta   90.00
_cell.angle_gamma   90.00
#
_symmetry.space_group_name_H-M   'P 1'
#
loop_
_entity.id
_entity.type
_entity.pdbx_description
1 polymer ?
#
loop_
_entity_poly.entity_id
_entity_poly.type
_entity_poly.pdbx_seq_one_letter_code
_entity_poly.pdbx_strand_id
1 'polypeptide(L)'
;LSTNTASVIDDKRSCHACHKHAQAHRWNNTVLPSLIRPYMKFQREQHHSSSLDESGRFICKCSSRHHTLEVTCVHMEQIEDVVLDVCECRSAPVQLVQDGFFPCALVWPTLAVSLDMLEFVSELFHHIAPNERGWVATLTKYLKTRGYCFTMVDS
;
A
#
# COMPACT_ATOMS: atom_id res chain seq x y z
N LEU A 1 -11.09 52.98 14.16
CA LEU A 1 -11.90 52.24 13.17
C LEU A 1 -11.05 51.08 12.66
N SER A 2 -11.36 49.87 13.13
CA SER A 2 -10.75 48.62 12.69
C SER A 2 -11.64 48.00 11.62
N THR A 3 -11.09 47.66 10.45
CA THR A 3 -11.52 46.55 9.58
C THR A 3 -10.47 46.41 8.46
N ASN A 4 -9.61 45.39 8.50
CA ASN A 4 -9.84 44.05 7.94
C ASN A 4 -9.37 43.96 6.46
N THR A 5 -8.06 43.81 6.27
CA THR A 5 -7.43 43.39 5.01
C THR A 5 -6.86 41.98 5.20
N ALA A 6 -7.75 41.01 5.40
CA ALA A 6 -7.37 39.61 5.54
C ALA A 6 -8.30 38.73 4.71
N SER A 7 -8.34 38.93 3.40
CA SER A 7 -8.93 37.97 2.47
C SER A 7 -8.61 38.34 1.03
N VAL A 8 -7.46 37.93 0.49
CA VAL A 8 -7.27 37.50 -0.92
C VAL A 8 -5.88 36.87 -1.01
N ILE A 9 -5.66 35.69 -0.43
CA ILE A 9 -4.55 34.80 -0.84
C ILE A 9 -5.07 33.36 -0.70
N ASP A 10 -6.07 33.00 -1.49
CA ASP A 10 -6.39 31.60 -1.73
C ASP A 10 -6.79 31.43 -3.19
N ASP A 11 -5.85 31.71 -4.08
CA ASP A 11 -6.06 31.49 -5.50
C ASP A 11 -4.78 30.93 -6.12
N LYS A 12 -4.91 29.78 -6.78
CA LYS A 12 -3.90 28.97 -7.49
C LYS A 12 -3.16 27.89 -6.70
N ARG A 13 -3.85 27.06 -5.92
CA ARG A 13 -3.41 25.64 -5.87
C ARG A 13 -3.75 24.97 -7.20
N SER A 14 -2.73 24.50 -7.92
CA SER A 14 -2.92 23.70 -9.13
C SER A 14 -3.86 22.51 -8.84
N CYS A 15 -4.69 22.12 -9.81
CA CYS A 15 -5.55 20.95 -9.73
C CYS A 15 -4.78 19.70 -9.23
N HIS A 16 -3.51 19.56 -9.65
CA HIS A 16 -2.62 18.51 -9.18
C HIS A 16 -2.33 18.57 -7.68
N ALA A 17 -2.08 19.77 -7.15
CA ALA A 17 -1.84 19.96 -5.72
C ALA A 17 -3.10 19.67 -4.90
N CYS A 18 -4.27 20.07 -5.40
CA CYS A 18 -5.56 19.75 -4.78
C CYS A 18 -5.82 18.24 -4.78
N HIS A 19 -5.55 17.56 -5.89
CA HIS A 19 -5.71 16.11 -6.00
C HIS A 19 -4.76 15.35 -5.05
N LYS A 20 -3.47 15.75 -4.98
CA LYS A 20 -2.51 15.21 -4.01
C LYS A 20 -2.98 15.42 -2.57
N HIS A 21 -3.50 16.61 -2.24
CA HIS A 21 -4.02 16.90 -0.90
C HIS A 21 -5.23 16.01 -0.56
N ALA A 22 -6.18 15.86 -1.49
CA ALA A 22 -7.35 15.01 -1.32
C ALA A 22 -6.95 13.53 -1.13
N GLN A 23 -5.97 13.05 -1.90
CA GLN A 23 -5.42 11.71 -1.75
C GLN A 23 -4.76 11.49 -0.38
N ALA A 24 -3.87 12.39 0.04
CA ALA A 24 -3.22 12.32 1.34
C ALA A 24 -4.23 12.37 2.50
N HIS A 25 -5.23 13.25 2.39
CA HIS A 25 -6.32 13.34 3.36
C HIS A 25 -7.10 12.02 3.46
N ARG A 26 -7.47 11.43 2.32
CA ARG A 26 -8.23 10.17 2.28
C ARG A 26 -7.40 8.98 2.76
N TRP A 27 -6.08 8.99 2.50
CA TRP A 27 -5.14 7.99 3.04
C TRP A 27 -5.15 8.00 4.56
N ASN A 28 -4.88 9.16 5.15
CA ASN A 28 -4.74 9.31 6.59
C ASN A 28 -6.05 9.11 7.35
N ASN A 29 -7.17 9.57 6.78
CA ASN A 29 -8.43 9.61 7.52
C ASN A 29 -9.37 8.44 7.23
N THR A 30 -9.12 7.65 6.18
CA THR A 30 -10.03 6.57 5.78
C THR A 30 -9.31 5.26 5.55
N VAL A 31 -8.32 5.25 4.65
CA VAL A 31 -7.70 4.00 4.23
C VAL A 31 -6.81 3.45 5.34
N LEU A 32 -5.82 4.21 5.81
CA LEU A 32 -4.88 3.74 6.81
C LEU A 32 -5.57 3.28 8.12
N PRO A 33 -6.54 4.03 8.69
CA PRO A 33 -7.27 3.56 9.87
C PRO A 33 -8.02 2.23 9.65
N SER A 34 -8.55 2.00 8.44
CA SER A 34 -9.25 0.75 8.11
C SER A 34 -8.31 -0.46 8.02
N LEU A 35 -7.01 -0.25 7.80
CA LEU A 35 -6.00 -1.30 7.68
C LEU A 35 -5.42 -1.73 9.02
N ILE A 36 -5.54 -0.92 10.08
CA ILE A 36 -4.92 -1.21 11.39
C ILE A 36 -5.41 -2.55 11.95
N ARG A 37 -6.74 -2.78 11.96
CA ARG A 37 -7.30 -4.03 12.50
C ARG A 37 -6.91 -5.25 11.66
N PRO A 38 -7.05 -5.24 10.32
CA PRO A 38 -6.52 -6.30 9.46
C PRO A 38 -5.04 -6.61 9.72
N TYR A 39 -4.20 -5.57 9.80
CA TYR A 39 -2.77 -5.71 10.04
C TYR A 39 -2.46 -6.38 11.39
N MET A 40 -3.09 -5.91 12.47
CA MET A 40 -2.90 -6.49 13.81
C MET A 40 -3.37 -7.94 13.89
N LYS A 41 -4.39 -8.30 13.11
CA LYS A 41 -4.85 -9.70 12.98
C LYS A 41 -3.79 -10.54 12.27
N PHE A 42 -3.31 -10.07 11.11
CA PHE A 42 -2.26 -10.72 10.35
C PHE A 42 -1.00 -10.97 11.20
N GLN A 43 -0.51 -9.96 11.93
CA GLN A 43 0.67 -10.12 12.81
C GLN A 43 0.46 -11.20 13.88
N ARG A 44 -0.73 -11.26 14.49
CA ARG A 44 -1.03 -12.29 15.49
C ARG A 44 -0.99 -13.70 14.88
N GLU A 45 -1.51 -13.85 13.67
CA GLU A 45 -1.57 -15.13 12.97
C GLU A 45 -0.18 -15.58 12.51
N GLN A 46 0.70 -14.66 12.09
CA GLN A 46 2.10 -14.98 11.76
C GLN A 46 2.92 -15.46 12.97
N HIS A 47 2.78 -14.83 14.14
CA HIS A 47 3.54 -15.21 15.35
C HIS A 47 3.05 -16.51 15.99
N HIS A 48 1.85 -16.97 15.65
CA HIS A 48 1.27 -18.21 16.14
C HIS A 48 1.31 -19.25 15.02
N SER A 49 2.48 -19.85 14.77
CA SER A 49 2.70 -20.92 13.77
C SER A 49 1.60 -21.98 13.83
N SER A 50 0.59 -21.81 12.98
CA SER A 50 -0.57 -22.69 12.87
C SER A 50 -0.92 -22.72 11.39
N SER A 51 -0.43 -23.77 10.72
CA SER A 51 -0.95 -24.31 9.45
C SER A 51 -1.55 -23.28 8.49
N LEU A 52 -0.74 -22.85 7.53
CA LEU A 52 -1.20 -22.16 6.32
C LEU A 52 -2.36 -22.96 5.72
N ASP A 53 -3.57 -22.43 5.84
CA ASP A 53 -4.71 -22.95 5.09
C ASP A 53 -4.59 -22.40 3.67
N GLU A 54 -3.95 -23.17 2.78
CA GLU A 54 -3.54 -22.81 1.42
C GLU A 54 -4.69 -22.46 0.46
N SER A 55 -5.93 -22.29 0.91
CA SER A 55 -7.06 -22.01 0.01
C SER A 55 -8.22 -21.20 0.61
N GLY A 56 -8.04 -20.58 1.78
CA GLY A 56 -9.10 -19.85 2.48
C GLY A 56 -9.52 -18.50 1.85
N ARG A 57 -9.72 -18.41 0.53
CA ARG A 57 -10.25 -17.19 -0.11
C ARG A 57 -11.66 -16.91 0.43
N PHE A 58 -11.78 -15.89 1.29
CA PHE A 58 -13.06 -15.47 1.83
C PHE A 58 -13.92 -14.84 0.73
N ILE A 59 -14.90 -15.59 0.21
CA ILE A 59 -15.87 -15.08 -0.76
C ILE A 59 -16.93 -14.27 -0.01
N CYS A 60 -17.10 -13.00 -0.39
CA CYS A 60 -18.18 -12.20 0.17
C CYS A 60 -19.51 -12.64 -0.46
N LYS A 61 -20.57 -12.79 0.36
CA LYS A 61 -21.92 -13.17 -0.10
C LYS A 61 -22.88 -11.98 -0.16
N CYS A 62 -22.36 -10.75 -0.21
CA CYS A 62 -23.18 -9.55 -0.30
C CYS A 62 -23.86 -9.46 -1.67
N SER A 63 -25.01 -8.77 -1.73
CA SER A 63 -25.75 -8.53 -2.98
C SER A 63 -25.24 -7.30 -3.75
N SER A 64 -24.18 -6.63 -3.28
CA SER A 64 -23.59 -5.47 -3.95
C SER A 64 -22.86 -5.87 -5.24
N ARG A 65 -22.34 -4.90 -5.98
CA ARG A 65 -21.53 -5.16 -7.17
C ARG A 65 -20.15 -5.67 -6.76
N HIS A 66 -19.74 -6.78 -7.39
CA HIS A 66 -18.41 -7.36 -7.25
C HIS A 66 -17.54 -6.98 -8.44
N HIS A 67 -16.28 -6.70 -8.16
CA HIS A 67 -15.27 -6.33 -9.14
C HIS A 67 -14.03 -7.17 -8.94
N THR A 68 -13.65 -7.92 -9.97
CA THR A 68 -12.37 -8.60 -9.99
C THR A 68 -11.26 -7.58 -10.22
N LEU A 69 -10.25 -7.58 -9.35
CA LEU A 69 -9.07 -6.74 -9.47
C LEU A 69 -7.81 -7.59 -9.41
N GLU A 70 -6.97 -7.49 -10.44
CA GLU A 70 -5.65 -8.12 -10.47
C GLU A 70 -4.61 -7.14 -9.93
N VAL A 71 -3.76 -7.63 -9.02
CA VAL A 71 -2.74 -6.83 -8.34
C VAL A 71 -1.42 -7.58 -8.38
N THR A 72 -0.39 -6.95 -8.94
CA THR A 72 0.97 -7.48 -8.91
C THR A 72 1.54 -7.30 -7.50
N CYS A 73 1.94 -8.39 -6.88
CA CYS A 73 2.40 -8.45 -5.51
C CYS A 73 3.88 -8.82 -5.46
N VAL A 74 4.68 -8.04 -4.71
CA VAL A 74 6.13 -8.19 -4.63
C VAL A 74 6.54 -8.75 -3.27
N HIS A 75 7.14 -9.94 -3.28
CA HIS A 75 7.78 -10.57 -2.13
C HIS A 75 9.30 -10.47 -2.21
N MET A 76 9.97 -10.91 -1.14
CA MET A 76 11.43 -11.01 -1.09
C MET A 76 12.01 -11.89 -2.19
N GLU A 77 11.33 -12.98 -2.51
CA GLU A 77 11.86 -14.02 -3.39
C GLU A 77 11.17 -14.09 -4.74
N GLN A 78 9.93 -13.62 -4.84
CA GLN A 78 9.09 -13.73 -6.03
C GLN A 78 8.17 -12.53 -6.26
N ILE A 79 7.71 -12.41 -7.50
CA ILE A 79 6.59 -11.54 -7.88
C ILE A 79 5.44 -12.43 -8.35
N GLU A 80 4.24 -12.18 -7.85
CA GLU A 80 3.03 -12.94 -8.18
C GLU A 80 1.85 -12.01 -8.43
N ASP A 81 0.92 -12.43 -9.29
CA ASP A 81 -0.33 -11.69 -9.53
C ASP A 81 -1.46 -12.28 -8.69
N VAL A 82 -2.05 -11.44 -7.84
CA VAL A 82 -3.15 -11.82 -6.94
C VAL A 82 -4.47 -11.26 -7.47
N VAL A 83 -5.49 -12.11 -7.53
CA VAL A 83 -6.83 -11.72 -7.98
C VAL A 83 -7.75 -11.54 -6.79
N LEU A 84 -8.21 -10.31 -6.59
CA LEU A 84 -9.10 -9.89 -5.52
C LEU A 84 -10.55 -9.80 -6.00
N ASP A 85 -11.49 -10.10 -5.09
CA ASP A 85 -12.93 -9.90 -5.31
C ASP A 85 -13.41 -8.71 -4.49
N VAL A 86 -13.44 -7.54 -5.12
CA VAL A 86 -13.68 -6.25 -4.46
C VAL A 86 -15.17 -5.91 -4.45
N CYS A 87 -15.69 -5.61 -3.27
CA CYS A 87 -17.06 -5.13 -3.08
C CYS A 87 -17.08 -4.03 -2.01
N GLU A 88 -18.25 -3.43 -1.76
CA GLU A 88 -18.41 -2.38 -0.72
C GLU A 88 -18.06 -2.89 0.69
N CYS A 89 -18.26 -4.18 0.95
CA CYS A 89 -17.92 -4.80 2.24
C CYS A 89 -16.43 -5.15 2.38
N ARG A 90 -15.73 -5.34 1.25
CA ARG A 90 -14.32 -5.78 1.21
C ARG A 90 -13.55 -4.99 0.18
N SER A 91 -12.94 -3.89 0.62
CA SER A 91 -12.08 -3.07 -0.24
C SER A 91 -10.76 -3.79 -0.56
N ALA A 92 -10.19 -3.52 -1.74
CA ALA A 92 -8.91 -4.10 -2.16
C ALA A 92 -7.78 -3.90 -1.12
N PRO A 93 -7.59 -2.70 -0.52
CA PRO A 93 -6.57 -2.50 0.52
C PRO A 93 -6.70 -3.45 1.72
N VAL A 94 -7.93 -3.74 2.15
CA VAL A 94 -8.17 -4.62 3.31
C VAL A 94 -7.83 -6.07 2.97
N GLN A 95 -8.19 -6.53 1.77
CA GLN A 95 -7.89 -7.89 1.33
C GLN A 95 -6.39 -8.10 1.21
N LEU A 96 -5.67 -7.16 0.59
CA LEU A 96 -4.21 -7.22 0.47
C LEU A 96 -3.52 -7.33 1.84
N VAL A 97 -3.93 -6.53 2.83
CA VAL A 97 -3.33 -6.58 4.17
C VAL A 97 -3.65 -7.90 4.89
N GLN A 98 -4.83 -8.47 4.65
CA GLN A 98 -5.16 -9.81 5.17
C GLN A 98 -4.26 -10.89 4.55
N ASP A 99 -3.91 -10.72 3.28
CA ASP A 99 -3.04 -11.62 2.53
C ASP A 99 -1.53 -11.34 2.76
N GLY A 100 -1.19 -10.39 3.64
CA GLY A 100 0.19 -10.08 3.99
C GLY A 100 0.87 -9.03 3.10
N PHE A 101 0.09 -8.23 2.36
CA PHE A 101 0.58 -7.19 1.46
C PHE A 101 0.10 -5.80 1.83
N PHE A 102 0.97 -4.83 1.61
CA PHE A 102 0.64 -3.43 1.68
C PHE A 102 0.33 -2.88 0.28
N PRO A 103 -0.85 -2.27 0.06
CA PRO A 103 -1.20 -1.68 -1.22
C PRO A 103 -0.38 -0.42 -1.49
N CYS A 104 0.15 -0.28 -2.72
CA CYS A 104 0.83 0.95 -3.14
C CYS A 104 -0.13 2.05 -3.60
N ALA A 105 -1.44 1.78 -3.66
CA ALA A 105 -2.46 2.78 -3.99
C ALA A 105 -3.72 2.67 -3.12
N LEU A 106 -4.40 3.81 -3.00
CA LEU A 106 -5.52 4.06 -2.09
C LEU A 106 -6.79 3.25 -2.33
N VAL A 107 -7.14 3.00 -3.58
CA VAL A 107 -8.48 2.51 -3.96
C VAL A 107 -8.39 1.33 -4.91
N TRP A 108 -7.58 1.47 -5.96
CA TRP A 108 -7.35 0.46 -6.98
C TRP A 108 -5.85 0.22 -7.09
N PRO A 109 -5.27 -0.53 -6.15
CA PRO A 109 -3.86 -0.91 -6.22
C PRO A 109 -3.65 -1.80 -7.44
N THR A 110 -2.69 -1.43 -8.28
CA THR A 110 -2.13 -2.30 -9.32
C THR A 110 -0.87 -3.01 -8.81
N LEU A 111 -0.30 -2.51 -7.72
CA LEU A 111 0.92 -2.98 -7.09
C LEU A 111 0.73 -3.06 -5.58
N ALA A 112 1.26 -4.12 -4.98
CA ALA A 112 1.37 -4.28 -3.54
C ALA A 112 2.73 -4.89 -3.17
N VAL A 113 3.21 -4.62 -1.95
CA VAL A 113 4.49 -5.11 -1.45
C VAL A 113 4.26 -5.90 -0.18
N SER A 114 4.92 -7.04 -0.01
CA SER A 114 4.80 -7.86 1.20
C SER A 114 5.13 -7.07 2.47
N LEU A 115 4.36 -7.29 3.53
CA LEU A 115 4.56 -6.66 4.83
C LEU A 115 5.92 -7.03 5.42
N ASP A 116 6.37 -8.28 5.25
CA ASP A 116 7.69 -8.75 5.68
C ASP A 116 8.83 -7.95 5.01
N MET A 117 8.66 -7.60 3.73
CA MET A 117 9.63 -6.74 3.04
C MET A 117 9.66 -5.33 3.60
N LEU A 118 8.49 -4.78 3.95
CA LEU A 118 8.43 -3.46 4.59
C LEU A 118 9.02 -3.47 6.00
N GLU A 119 8.86 -4.55 6.76
CA GLU A 119 9.49 -4.71 8.07
C GLU A 119 11.01 -4.79 7.94
N PHE A 120 11.52 -5.61 7.02
CA PHE A 120 12.95 -5.65 6.71
C PHE A 120 13.49 -4.28 6.29
N VAL A 121 12.75 -3.56 5.45
CA VAL A 121 13.11 -2.20 5.03
C VAL A 121 13.16 -1.25 6.21
N SER A 122 12.15 -1.29 7.08
CA SER A 122 12.09 -0.49 8.29
C SER A 122 13.29 -0.77 9.19
N GLU A 123 13.61 -2.05 9.45
CA GLU A 123 14.73 -2.43 10.30
C GLU A 123 16.05 -1.96 9.69
N LEU A 124 16.29 -2.24 8.41
CA LEU A 124 17.55 -1.83 7.78
C LEU A 124 17.66 -0.28 7.66
N PHE A 125 16.56 0.48 7.61
CA PHE A 125 16.63 1.95 7.76
C PHE A 125 17.09 2.41 9.15
N HIS A 126 16.81 1.66 10.22
CA HIS A 126 17.33 1.98 11.55
C HIS A 126 18.84 1.72 11.65
N HIS A 127 19.38 0.80 10.83
CA HIS A 127 20.79 0.42 10.84
C HIS A 127 21.64 1.04 9.72
N ILE A 128 21.01 1.63 8.70
CA ILE A 128 21.70 2.35 7.62
C ILE A 128 21.95 3.79 8.05
N ALA A 129 23.23 4.16 8.15
CA ALA A 129 23.66 5.56 8.19
C ALA A 129 23.05 6.31 6.98
N PRO A 130 22.62 7.57 7.11
CA PRO A 130 21.61 8.19 6.27
C PRO A 130 22.05 8.30 4.81
N ASN A 131 21.75 7.27 4.01
CA ASN A 131 21.91 7.28 2.57
C ASN A 131 20.68 6.66 1.91
N GLU A 132 19.54 7.34 1.99
CA GLU A 132 18.30 6.97 1.27
C GLU A 132 18.54 6.48 -0.18
N ARG A 133 19.53 7.06 -0.88
CA ARG A 133 19.99 6.65 -2.21
C ARG A 133 20.71 5.30 -2.26
N GLY A 134 21.49 4.97 -1.23
CA GLY A 134 22.21 3.70 -1.10
C GLY A 134 21.28 2.52 -0.90
N TRP A 135 20.20 2.71 -0.13
CA TRP A 135 19.13 1.73 -0.01
C TRP A 135 18.51 1.40 -1.37
N VAL A 136 17.94 2.42 -2.03
CA VAL A 136 17.20 2.25 -3.30
C VAL A 136 18.09 1.64 -4.37
N ALA A 137 19.36 2.07 -4.44
CA ALA A 137 20.35 1.49 -5.35
C ALA A 137 20.61 0.00 -5.05
N THR A 138 20.74 -0.38 -3.78
CA THR A 138 20.97 -1.77 -3.36
C THR A 138 19.78 -2.66 -3.68
N LEU A 139 18.56 -2.23 -3.33
CA LEU A 139 17.34 -2.97 -3.59
C LEU A 139 17.09 -3.16 -5.10
N THR A 140 17.27 -2.08 -5.87
CA THR A 140 17.15 -2.13 -7.33
C THR A 140 18.17 -3.11 -7.93
N LYS A 141 19.41 -3.09 -7.46
CA LYS A 141 20.45 -4.01 -7.92
C LYS A 141 20.13 -5.46 -7.55
N TYR A 142 19.70 -5.71 -6.32
CA TYR A 142 19.33 -7.04 -5.83
C TYR A 142 18.21 -7.67 -6.66
N LEU A 143 17.12 -6.93 -6.88
CA LEU A 143 15.97 -7.40 -7.64
C LEU A 143 16.30 -7.60 -9.13
N LYS A 144 17.14 -6.72 -9.71
CA LYS A 144 17.66 -6.89 -11.08
C LYS A 144 18.50 -8.15 -11.24
N THR A 145 19.32 -8.51 -10.25
CA THR A 145 20.10 -9.77 -10.29
C THR A 145 19.20 -11.01 -10.33
N ARG A 146 17.96 -10.90 -9.87
CA ARG A 146 16.95 -11.96 -9.91
C ARG A 146 15.99 -11.88 -11.11
N GLY A 147 16.25 -10.98 -12.06
CA GLY A 147 15.46 -10.86 -13.29
C GLY A 147 14.30 -9.87 -13.22
N TYR A 148 14.09 -9.19 -12.09
CA TYR A 148 13.02 -8.21 -11.93
C TYR A 148 13.50 -6.80 -12.30
N CYS A 149 12.78 -6.11 -13.20
CA CYS A 149 13.17 -4.79 -13.68
C CYS A 149 12.07 -3.74 -13.39
N PHE A 150 12.44 -2.65 -12.72
CA PHE A 150 11.57 -1.49 -12.54
C PHE A 150 11.92 -0.43 -13.58
N THR A 151 10.96 -0.10 -14.45
CA THR A 151 11.06 1.09 -15.31
C THR A 151 10.58 2.31 -14.51
N MET A 152 11.48 2.91 -13.72
CA MET A 152 11.25 4.23 -13.16
C MET A 152 11.39 5.23 -14.31
N VAL A 153 10.27 5.65 -14.90
CA VAL A 153 10.25 6.80 -15.81
C VAL A 153 10.13 8.04 -14.92
N ASP A 154 11.26 8.67 -14.65
CA ASP A 154 11.29 9.95 -13.95
C ASP A 154 10.62 11.01 -14.85
N SER A 155 9.48 11.54 -14.41
CA SER A 155 8.77 12.71 -14.99
C SER A 155 8.85 13.91 -14.06
#